data_AF-A0A6G6XD20-F1
#
_entry.id   AF-A0A6G6XD20-F1
#
_cell.length_a   1.000
_cell.length_b   1.000
_cell.length_c   1.000
_cell.angle_alpha   90.00
_cell.angle_beta   90.00
_cell.angle_gamma   90.00
#
_symmetry.space_group_name_H-M   'P 1'
#
loop_
_entity.id
_entity.type
_entity.pdbx_description
1 polymer ?
#
loop_
_entity_poly.entity_id
_entity_poly.type
_entity_poly.pdbx_seq_one_letter_code
_entity_poly.pdbx_strand_id
1 'polypeptide(L)' 'MALIAASLPVTPAQSSAGAIAVPLCSGGAISIPLGDDPAPLPEPCPLKACHAGSCRKQFDRSQ' A
#
# COMPACT_ATOMS: atom_id res chain seq x y z
N MET A 1 39.26 1.65 -24.09
CA MET A 1 38.39 2.78 -23.67
C MET A 1 37.33 2.24 -22.73
N ALA A 2 37.33 2.66 -21.46
CA ALA A 2 36.31 2.28 -20.50
C ALA A 2 35.23 3.37 -20.45
N LEU A 3 33.98 3.00 -20.73
CA LEU A 3 32.84 3.88 -20.58
C LEU A 3 32.36 3.79 -19.14
N ILE A 4 32.64 4.83 -18.35
CA ILE A 4 32.12 4.96 -16.98
C ILE A 4 30.67 5.41 -17.13
N ALA A 5 29.72 4.52 -16.82
CA ALA A 5 28.31 4.85 -16.80
C ALA A 5 28.04 5.84 -15.66
N ALA A 6 27.84 7.11 -16.00
CA ALA A 6 27.37 8.10 -15.04
C ALA A 6 25.95 7.73 -14.61
N SER A 7 25.77 7.42 -13.33
CA SER A 7 24.46 7.22 -12.74
C SER A 7 23.77 8.58 -12.61
N LEU A 8 22.88 8.91 -13.56
CA LEU A 8 22.00 10.06 -13.40
C LEU A 8 21.02 9.77 -12.25
N PRO A 9 20.82 10.70 -11.29
CA PRO A 9 19.77 10.55 -10.30
C PRO A 9 18.42 10.59 -11.02
N VAL A 10 17.67 9.50 -10.94
CA VAL A 10 16.29 9.45 -11.42
C VAL A 10 15.47 10.40 -10.55
N THR A 11 14.92 11.45 -11.13
CA THR A 11 13.95 12.27 -10.40
C THR A 11 12.64 11.47 -10.32
N PRO A 12 11.99 11.40 -9.14
CA PRO A 12 10.72 10.70 -9.04
C PRO A 12 9.72 11.37 -9.99
N ALA A 13 9.13 10.60 -10.89
CA ALA A 13 8.06 11.06 -11.75
C ALA A 13 6.94 11.64 -10.87
N GLN A 14 6.47 12.83 -11.22
CA GLN A 14 5.35 13.47 -10.52
C GLN A 14 4.15 12.52 -10.58
N SER A 15 3.70 12.06 -9.41
CA SER A 15 2.58 11.12 -9.33
C SER A 15 1.33 11.80 -9.87
N SER A 16 0.67 11.22 -10.87
CA SER A 16 -0.67 11.66 -11.28
C SER A 16 -1.59 11.59 -10.06
N ALA A 17 -2.30 12.69 -9.76
CA ALA A 17 -3.25 12.72 -8.66
C ALA A 17 -4.21 11.52 -8.77
N GLY A 18 -4.32 10.73 -7.70
CA GLY A 18 -5.17 9.52 -7.67
C GLY A 18 -4.44 8.18 -7.79
N ALA A 19 -3.10 8.14 -7.78
CA ALA A 19 -2.37 6.89 -7.65
C ALA A 19 -1.03 7.03 -6.91
N ILE A 20 -0.63 5.98 -6.19
CA ILE A 20 0.72 5.78 -5.65
C ILE A 20 1.51 4.90 -6.62
N ALA A 21 2.57 5.44 -7.18
CA ALA A 21 3.54 4.67 -7.96
C ALA A 21 4.65 4.13 -7.04
N VAL A 22 4.88 2.81 -7.07
CA VAL A 22 5.93 2.15 -6.26
C VAL A 22 6.91 1.44 -7.19
N PRO A 23 8.20 1.84 -7.21
CA PRO A 23 9.23 1.09 -7.93
C PRO A 23 9.52 -0.23 -7.22
N LEU A 24 9.74 -1.29 -8.00
CA LEU A 24 10.04 -2.62 -7.47
C LEU A 24 11.55 -2.86 -7.46
N CYS A 25 12.05 -3.58 -6.45
CA CYS A 25 13.46 -3.96 -6.36
C CYS A 25 13.93 -4.85 -7.53
N SER A 26 13.01 -5.60 -8.13
CA SER A 26 13.24 -6.40 -9.34
C SER A 26 13.28 -5.57 -10.63
N GLY A 27 13.14 -4.25 -10.55
CA GLY A 27 12.90 -3.38 -11.68
C GLY A 27 11.41 -3.27 -12.04
N GLY A 28 11.05 -2.19 -12.70
CA GLY A 28 9.65 -1.83 -12.99
C GLY A 28 8.99 -1.04 -11.86
N ALA A 29 7.73 -0.65 -12.07
CA ALA A 29 6.92 0.03 -11.06
C ALA A 29 5.47 -0.45 -11.14
N ILE A 30 4.81 -0.50 -9.99
CA ILE A 30 3.36 -0.73 -9.90
C ILE A 30 2.66 0.59 -9.61
N SER A 31 1.42 0.70 -10.06
CA SER A 31 0.54 1.84 -9.77
C SER A 31 -0.64 1.36 -8.93
N ILE A 32 -0.83 1.98 -7.76
CA ILE A 32 -1.89 1.67 -6.81
C ILE A 32 -2.88 2.84 -6.88
N PRO A 33 -4.08 2.67 -7.47
CA PRO A 33 -5.06 3.74 -7.52
C PRO A 33 -5.56 4.07 -6.10
N LEU A 34 -5.61 5.35 -5.77
CA LEU A 34 -6.27 5.84 -4.58
C LEU A 34 -7.70 6.12 -5.00
N GLY A 35 -8.59 5.19 -4.69
CA GLY A 35 -10.02 5.42 -4.90
C GLY A 35 -10.49 6.63 -4.09
N ASP A 36 -11.43 7.38 -4.64
CA ASP A 36 -12.01 8.57 -4.00
C ASP A 36 -13.08 8.23 -2.95
N ASP A 37 -13.59 7.00 -2.98
CA ASP A 37 -14.68 6.55 -2.12
C ASP A 37 -14.18 5.82 -0.86
N PRO A 38 -14.81 6.03 0.31
CA PRO A 38 -14.55 5.21 1.48
C PRO A 38 -14.90 3.76 1.12
N ALA A 39 -13.89 2.88 1.18
CA ALA A 39 -14.12 1.45 0.98
C ALA A 39 -15.21 0.99 1.97
N PRO A 40 -16.22 0.22 1.52
CA PRO A 40 -17.20 -0.38 2.42
C PRO A 40 -16.47 -1.11 3.55
N LEU A 41 -16.98 -0.97 4.78
CA LEU A 41 -16.43 -1.73 5.89
C LEU A 41 -16.52 -3.23 5.53
N PRO A 42 -15.43 -3.99 5.68
CA PRO A 42 -15.46 -5.40 5.38
C PRO A 42 -16.46 -6.09 6.32
N GLU A 43 -17.25 -6.99 5.75
CA GLU A 43 -18.15 -7.87 6.51
C GLU A 43 -17.37 -8.58 7.63
N PRO A 44 -18.01 -8.86 8.79
CA PRO A 44 -17.37 -9.59 9.87
C PRO A 44 -16.82 -10.93 9.37
N CYS A 45 -15.50 -11.08 9.42
CA CYS A 45 -14.86 -12.31 8.98
C CYS A 45 -15.12 -13.42 10.01
N PRO A 46 -15.75 -14.56 9.63
CA PRO A 46 -16.07 -15.64 10.57
C PRO A 46 -14.84 -16.45 10.97
N LEU A 47 -13.69 -16.24 10.32
CA LEU A 47 -12.44 -16.94 10.62
C LEU A 47 -11.83 -16.40 11.92
N LYS A 48 -11.52 -17.31 12.85
CA LYS A 48 -10.81 -16.97 14.09
C LYS A 48 -9.46 -16.31 13.75
N ALA A 49 -9.12 -15.23 14.46
CA ALA A 49 -7.89 -14.44 14.31
C ALA A 49 -7.75 -13.65 12.99
N CYS A 50 -8.83 -13.41 12.24
CA CYS A 50 -8.76 -12.46 11.11
C CYS A 50 -8.46 -11.03 11.61
N HIS A 51 -7.37 -10.44 11.11
CA HIS A 51 -7.00 -9.05 11.40
C HIS A 51 -7.81 -8.02 10.59
N ALA A 52 -8.35 -8.45 9.44
CA ALA A 52 -9.09 -7.59 8.52
C ALA A 52 -10.58 -7.44 8.89
N GLY A 53 -11.09 -8.18 9.88
CA GLY A 53 -12.44 -8.03 10.40
C GLY A 53 -12.49 -7.21 11.69
N SER A 54 -13.60 -6.52 11.94
CA SER A 54 -13.91 -5.83 13.22
C SER A 54 -14.22 -6.82 14.36
N CYS A 55 -13.39 -7.87 14.50
CA CYS A 55 -13.67 -9.03 15.35
C CYS A 55 -12.88 -9.01 16.66
N ARG A 56 -12.19 -7.90 16.99
CA ARG A 56 -11.51 -7.78 18.29
C ARG A 56 -12.56 -7.60 19.38
N LYS A 57 -12.70 -8.62 20.22
CA LYS A 57 -13.50 -8.54 21.45
C LYS A 57 -12.92 -7.44 22.33
N GLN A 58 -13.69 -6.39 22.57
CA GLN A 58 -13.33 -5.37 23.54
C GLN A 58 -13.52 -5.96 24.95
N PHE A 59 -12.53 -5.79 25.81
CA PHE A 59 -12.63 -6.21 27.20
C PHE A 59 -13.41 -5.17 28.00
N ASP A 60 -14.30 -5.64 28.87
CA ASP A 60 -14.94 -4.78 29.86
C ASP A 60 -13.88 -4.34 30.88
N ARG A 61 -13.76 -3.02 31.08
CA ARG A 61 -12.74 -2.42 31.95
C ARG A 61 -13.08 -2.52 33.44
N SER A 62 -14.20 -3.14 33.81
CA SER A 62 -14.64 -3.34 35.19
C SER A 62 -14.36 -4.75 35.75
N GLN A 63 -13.66 -5.60 34.99
CA GLN A 63 -13.16 -6.91 35.44
C GLN A 63 -11.86 -6.77 36.24
#